data_AF-B7EP56-F1
#
_entry.id   AF-B7EP56-F1
#
_cell.length_a   1.000
_cell.length_b   1.000
_cell.length_c   1.000
_cell.angle_alpha   90.00
_cell.angle_beta   90.00
_cell.angle_gamma   90.00
#
_symmetry.space_group_name_H-M   'P 1'
#
loop_
_entity.id
_entity.type
_entity.pdbx_description
1 polymer ?
#
loop_
_entity_poly.entity_id
_entity_poly.type
_entity_poly.pdbx_seq_one_letter_code
_entity_poly.pdbx_strand_id
1 'polypeptide(L)'
;MLFGLVECSLDNESVSPPPLHLEGAPLPREVLCTLPCVGSVLRVFSNRFFKEMLHLQKGIYWARFCNMTCKQQFGMWKGILLPSSRVRLLSNEDGSVADRLKLFDSRIATQIHRQPMASLPNASDIADVEYERAGYTTLMESLTHGEVTHKFKTLVRVVAAYPRGASHLCSLLAGNCCLRLTLEDPTARIHAYIHKDDGAKFFGGFLTAEAVIRKMNKLLGIPEDTEEGAPSNRNPPWIWCCLKSYRLDKNDPWGSRRYRIFGTEIRD
;
A
#
# COMPACT_ATOMS: atom_id res chain seq x y z
N MET A 1 20.04 -3.90 27.64
CA MET A 1 20.23 -4.59 26.35
C MET A 1 20.01 -3.57 25.25
N LEU A 2 21.10 -3.05 24.67
CA LEU A 2 21.06 -2.05 23.60
C LEU A 2 20.74 -2.76 22.28
N PHE A 3 19.53 -2.59 21.75
CA PHE A 3 19.28 -2.92 20.35
C PHE A 3 19.77 -1.75 19.52
N GLY A 4 20.95 -1.91 18.92
CA GLY A 4 21.44 -1.01 17.86
C GLY A 4 20.53 -1.15 16.64
N LEU A 5 19.54 -0.27 16.51
CA LEU A 5 18.81 -0.10 15.26
C LEU A 5 19.76 0.59 14.28
N VAL A 6 20.24 -0.17 13.30
CA VAL A 6 20.95 0.40 12.14
C VAL A 6 19.94 1.24 11.37
N GLU A 7 20.21 2.53 11.29
CA GLU A 7 19.46 3.51 10.51
C GLU A 7 19.54 3.14 9.01
N CYS A 8 18.44 2.65 8.43
CA CYS A 8 18.36 2.48 6.98
C CYS A 8 18.16 3.88 6.37
N SER A 9 19.24 4.55 5.97
CA SER A 9 19.22 5.83 5.23
C SER A 9 18.66 5.66 3.80
N LEU A 10 17.39 5.26 3.69
CA LEU A 10 16.63 5.16 2.43
C LEU A 10 15.53 6.22 2.34
N ASP A 11 15.44 7.08 3.35
CA ASP A 11 14.43 8.15 3.47
C ASP A 11 14.84 9.43 2.73
N ASN A 12 16.10 9.53 2.28
CA ASN A 12 16.56 10.61 1.40
C ASN A 12 16.16 10.30 -0.06
N GLU A 13 15.07 10.91 -0.51
CA GLU A 13 14.68 10.91 -1.93
C GLU A 13 15.78 11.57 -2.79
N SER A 14 16.25 10.88 -3.83
CA SER A 14 17.03 11.50 -4.90
C SER A 14 16.13 12.43 -5.72
N VAL A 15 16.72 13.50 -6.27
CA VAL A 15 16.17 14.69 -6.97
C VAL A 15 15.18 14.44 -8.14
N SER A 16 14.77 13.21 -8.41
CA SER A 16 13.64 12.91 -9.27
C SER A 16 12.74 11.84 -8.64
N PRO A 17 11.46 12.14 -8.34
CA PRO A 17 10.54 11.11 -7.88
C PRO A 17 10.43 10.06 -8.99
N PRO A 18 10.60 8.75 -8.68
CA PRO A 18 10.33 7.73 -9.67
C PRO A 18 8.89 7.90 -10.17
N PRO A 19 8.57 7.55 -11.43
CA PRO A 19 7.26 7.80 -12.07
C PRO A 19 6.05 7.19 -11.35
N LEU A 20 6.27 6.49 -10.24
CA LEU A 20 5.31 5.82 -9.37
C LEU A 20 4.93 6.64 -8.11
N HIS A 21 5.64 7.73 -7.80
CA HIS A 21 5.26 8.67 -6.74
C HIS A 21 4.14 9.59 -7.25
N LEU A 22 2.93 9.04 -7.35
CA LEU A 22 1.70 9.80 -7.59
C LEU A 22 1.15 10.45 -6.31
N GLU A 23 1.82 10.26 -5.17
CA GLU A 23 1.36 10.67 -3.84
C GLU A 23 2.00 11.98 -3.40
N GLY A 24 1.16 12.90 -2.90
CA GLY A 24 1.62 14.02 -2.08
C GLY A 24 1.96 13.56 -0.67
N ALA A 25 2.30 14.50 0.21
CA ALA A 25 2.57 14.21 1.62
C ALA A 25 1.41 13.41 2.26
N PRO A 26 1.70 12.42 3.12
CA PRO A 26 0.66 11.66 3.80
C PRO A 26 -0.23 12.60 4.63
N LEU A 27 -1.52 12.28 4.69
CA LEU A 27 -2.46 13.05 5.52
C LEU A 27 -2.05 12.96 7.00
N PRO A 28 -2.26 14.03 7.78
CA PRO A 28 -2.04 13.99 9.23
C PRO A 28 -2.81 12.85 9.88
N ARG A 29 -2.23 12.21 10.90
CA ARG A 29 -2.85 11.08 11.62
C ARG A 29 -4.25 11.43 12.13
N GLU A 30 -4.44 12.65 12.63
CA GLU A 30 -5.73 13.14 13.12
C GLU A 30 -6.81 13.05 12.05
N VAL A 31 -6.48 13.39 10.80
CA VAL A 31 -7.40 13.24 9.66
C VAL A 31 -7.59 11.77 9.33
N LEU A 32 -6.52 10.98 9.26
CA LEU A 32 -6.63 9.54 8.96
C LEU A 32 -7.53 8.80 9.96
N CYS A 33 -7.46 9.15 11.25
CA CYS A 33 -8.30 8.57 12.30
C CYS A 33 -9.79 8.89 12.17
N THR A 34 -10.17 9.85 11.33
CA THR A 34 -11.58 10.14 11.01
C THR A 34 -12.08 9.38 9.79
N LEU A 35 -11.18 8.73 9.03
CA LEU A 35 -11.53 7.97 7.83
C LEU A 35 -11.93 6.53 8.16
N PRO A 36 -12.84 5.92 7.38
CA PRO A 36 -13.15 4.50 7.50
C PRO A 36 -11.89 3.65 7.30
N CYS A 37 -11.72 2.65 8.16
CA CYS A 37 -10.56 1.75 8.07
C CYS A 37 -10.77 0.60 7.07
N VAL A 38 -11.96 0.46 6.50
CA VAL A 38 -12.28 -0.49 5.42
C VAL A 38 -12.88 0.30 4.27
N GLY A 39 -12.56 -0.07 3.03
CA GLY A 39 -13.06 0.64 1.85
C GLY A 39 -12.08 0.60 0.71
N SER A 40 -12.15 1.59 -0.17
CA SER A 40 -11.20 1.74 -1.28
C SER A 40 -10.91 3.22 -1.51
N VAL A 41 -9.64 3.57 -1.59
CA VAL A 41 -9.17 4.93 -1.89
C VAL A 41 -8.99 5.05 -3.39
N LEU A 42 -9.76 5.93 -4.01
CA LEU A 42 -9.61 6.30 -5.42
C LEU A 42 -9.14 7.76 -5.50
N ARG A 43 -7.95 7.97 -6.06
CA ARG A 43 -7.48 9.32 -6.37
C ARG A 43 -8.18 9.85 -7.61
N VAL A 44 -8.86 10.97 -7.47
CA VAL A 44 -9.61 11.60 -8.55
C VAL A 44 -8.88 12.87 -9.00
N PHE A 45 -8.57 12.91 -10.29
CA PHE A 45 -7.89 14.03 -10.93
C PHE A 45 -8.87 14.84 -11.78
N SER A 46 -8.67 16.14 -11.80
CA SER A 46 -9.41 17.02 -12.68
C SER A 46 -8.53 18.13 -13.24
N ASN A 47 -8.73 18.43 -14.51
CA ASN A 47 -8.15 19.59 -15.18
C ASN A 47 -9.09 20.80 -15.11
N ARG A 48 -10.25 20.67 -14.45
CA ARG A 48 -11.25 21.71 -14.29
C ARG A 48 -11.51 21.98 -12.82
N PHE A 49 -11.78 23.23 -12.50
CA PHE A 49 -12.25 23.62 -11.19
C PHE A 49 -13.75 23.33 -11.02
N PHE A 50 -14.11 22.63 -9.94
CA PHE A 50 -15.48 22.45 -9.47
C PHE A 50 -15.65 23.18 -8.14
N LYS A 51 -16.70 24.00 -7.98
CA LYS A 51 -16.90 24.80 -6.76
C LYS A 51 -17.03 23.90 -5.53
N GLU A 52 -17.64 22.74 -5.70
CA GLU A 52 -17.80 21.70 -4.69
C GLU A 52 -16.45 21.18 -4.16
N MET A 53 -15.37 21.25 -4.95
CA MET A 53 -14.04 20.85 -4.50
C MET A 53 -13.48 21.77 -3.41
N LEU A 54 -13.87 23.04 -3.36
CA LEU A 54 -13.50 23.93 -2.25
C LEU A 54 -14.07 23.45 -0.91
N HIS A 55 -15.26 22.83 -0.95
CA HIS A 55 -15.86 22.25 0.24
C HIS A 55 -15.19 20.91 0.57
N LEU A 56 -14.93 20.06 -0.42
CA LEU A 56 -14.21 18.79 -0.22
C LEU A 56 -12.79 18.96 0.34
N GLN A 57 -12.15 20.11 0.12
CA GLN A 57 -10.85 20.42 0.72
C GLN A 57 -10.92 20.70 2.23
N LYS A 58 -12.10 21.03 2.77
CA LYS A 58 -12.29 21.48 4.16
C LYS A 58 -12.76 20.37 5.11
N GLY A 59 -13.02 19.17 4.61
CA GLY A 59 -13.52 18.08 5.43
C GLY A 59 -13.92 16.84 4.64
N ILE A 60 -14.58 15.91 5.32
CA ILE A 60 -15.06 14.66 4.75
C ILE A 60 -16.53 14.80 4.41
N TYR A 61 -16.90 14.49 3.17
CA TYR A 61 -18.27 14.59 2.67
C TYR A 61 -18.64 13.39 1.83
N TRP A 62 -19.93 13.06 1.83
CA TRP A 62 -20.50 12.21 0.80
C TRP A 62 -20.58 12.98 -0.52
N ALA A 63 -20.10 12.37 -1.59
CA ALA A 63 -20.11 12.99 -2.91
C ALA A 63 -20.53 11.98 -3.98
N ARG A 64 -21.30 12.46 -4.95
CA ARG A 64 -21.64 11.75 -6.18
C ARG A 64 -20.86 12.35 -7.34
N PHE A 65 -20.07 11.51 -8.00
CA PHE A 65 -19.35 11.86 -9.23
C PHE A 65 -20.11 11.27 -10.42
N CYS A 66 -20.59 12.11 -11.32
CA CYS A 66 -21.22 11.71 -12.58
C CYS A 66 -20.24 11.91 -13.74
N ASN A 67 -20.27 11.00 -14.73
CA ASN A 67 -19.40 11.01 -15.91
C ASN A 67 -17.90 11.03 -15.55
N MET A 68 -17.49 10.19 -14.61
CA MET A 68 -16.07 9.96 -14.29
C MET A 68 -15.59 8.72 -15.03
N THR A 69 -14.33 8.74 -15.47
CA THR A 69 -13.67 7.54 -16.00
C THR A 69 -12.61 7.05 -15.02
N CYS A 70 -12.42 5.74 -14.91
CA CYS A 70 -11.33 5.15 -14.14
C CYS A 70 -10.31 4.58 -15.12
N LYS A 71 -9.04 4.90 -14.93
CA LYS A 71 -7.94 4.32 -15.71
C LYS A 71 -6.95 3.67 -14.76
N GLN A 72 -6.44 2.51 -15.16
CA GLN A 72 -5.30 1.90 -14.48
C GLN A 72 -4.01 2.49 -15.04
N GLN A 73 -3.10 2.90 -14.16
CA GLN A 73 -1.77 3.36 -14.52
C GLN A 73 -0.76 2.79 -13.53
N PHE A 74 0.22 2.02 -14.02
CA PHE A 74 1.22 1.33 -13.20
C PHE A 74 0.60 0.50 -12.05
N GLY A 75 -0.46 -0.26 -12.32
CA GLY A 75 -1.15 -1.07 -11.31
C GLY A 75 -2.10 -0.30 -10.37
N MET A 76 -2.13 1.04 -10.46
CA MET A 76 -2.96 1.92 -9.64
C MET A 76 -4.20 2.40 -10.39
N TRP A 77 -5.35 2.41 -9.74
CA TRP A 77 -6.55 3.05 -10.29
C TRP A 77 -6.55 4.55 -10.00
N LYS A 78 -6.83 5.34 -11.03
CA LYS A 78 -7.13 6.77 -10.88
C LYS A 78 -8.46 7.11 -11.53
N GLY A 79 -9.24 7.93 -10.85
CA GLY A 79 -10.43 8.58 -11.40
C GLY A 79 -10.02 9.82 -12.18
N ILE A 80 -10.65 10.05 -13.32
CA ILE A 80 -10.46 11.24 -14.14
C ILE A 80 -11.84 11.84 -14.40
N LEU A 81 -12.01 13.09 -13.95
CA LEU A 81 -13.20 13.87 -14.28
C LEU A 81 -13.10 14.39 -15.71
N LEU A 82 -14.11 14.07 -16.50
CA LEU A 82 -14.31 14.54 -17.87
C LEU A 82 -14.83 15.99 -17.88
N PRO A 83 -14.75 16.71 -19.01
CA PRO A 83 -15.34 18.05 -19.15
C PRO A 83 -16.85 18.09 -18.84
N SER A 84 -17.55 16.98 -19.10
CA SER A 84 -18.97 16.77 -18.81
C SER A 84 -19.26 16.20 -17.42
N SER A 85 -18.24 16.03 -16.57
CA SER A 85 -18.43 15.55 -15.20
C SER A 85 -19.24 16.52 -14.36
N ARG A 86 -19.97 15.96 -13.39
CA ARG A 86 -20.67 16.73 -12.36
C ARG A 86 -20.33 16.14 -11.00
N VAL A 87 -20.06 17.00 -10.04
CA VAL A 87 -19.83 16.62 -8.63
C VAL A 87 -21.00 17.18 -7.82
N ARG A 88 -21.61 16.35 -6.99
CA ARG A 88 -22.66 16.78 -6.05
C ARG A 88 -22.30 16.32 -4.65
N LEU A 89 -22.32 17.24 -3.69
CA LEU A 89 -22.24 16.89 -2.27
C LEU A 89 -23.61 16.37 -1.83
N LEU A 90 -23.59 15.33 -1.00
CA LEU A 90 -24.78 14.69 -0.46
C LEU A 90 -24.83 14.94 1.05
N SER A 91 -26.05 15.09 1.58
CA SER A 91 -26.28 15.07 3.03
C SER A 91 -26.29 13.63 3.53
N ASN A 92 -26.12 13.45 4.85
CA ASN A 92 -26.25 12.14 5.49
C ASN A 92 -27.66 11.55 5.36
N GLU A 93 -28.67 12.40 5.18
CA GLU A 93 -30.09 12.01 5.01
C GLU A 93 -30.44 11.59 3.58
N ASP A 94 -29.53 11.75 2.61
CA ASP A 94 -29.77 11.27 1.24
C ASP A 94 -29.93 9.74 1.24
N GLY A 95 -31.01 9.22 0.66
CA GLY A 95 -31.29 7.78 0.67
C GLY A 95 -30.14 6.93 0.10
N SER A 96 -29.41 7.45 -0.90
CA SER A 96 -28.24 6.75 -1.45
C SER A 96 -27.07 6.70 -0.48
N VAL A 97 -26.93 7.67 0.42
CA VAL A 97 -25.95 7.65 1.51
C VAL A 97 -26.36 6.63 2.56
N ALA A 98 -27.63 6.63 2.98
CA ALA A 98 -28.15 5.66 3.95
C ALA A 98 -27.97 4.21 3.48
N ASP A 99 -28.24 3.92 2.21
CA ASP A 99 -28.04 2.58 1.64
C ASP A 99 -26.55 2.18 1.59
N ARG A 100 -25.66 3.12 1.25
CA ARG A 100 -24.21 2.89 1.26
C ARG A 100 -23.66 2.66 2.66
N LEU A 101 -24.19 3.36 3.65
CA LEU A 101 -23.83 3.17 5.05
C LEU A 101 -24.25 1.78 5.54
N LYS A 102 -25.49 1.34 5.25
CA LYS A 102 -25.93 -0.03 5.56
C LYS A 102 -25.05 -1.11 4.93
N LEU A 103 -24.65 -0.92 3.67
CA LEU A 103 -23.73 -1.83 2.98
C LEU A 103 -22.33 -1.82 3.60
N PHE A 104 -21.87 -0.65 4.05
CA PHE A 104 -20.61 -0.53 4.76
C PHE A 104 -20.67 -1.26 6.12
N ASP A 105 -21.71 -1.01 6.92
CA ASP A 105 -21.90 -1.61 8.23
C ASP A 105 -21.99 -3.14 8.15
N SER A 106 -22.69 -3.67 7.13
CA SER A 106 -22.76 -5.12 6.90
C SER A 106 -21.40 -5.72 6.55
N ARG A 107 -20.56 -5.01 5.78
CA ARG A 107 -19.17 -5.43 5.49
C ARG A 107 -18.30 -5.41 6.74
N ILE A 108 -18.45 -4.41 7.59
CA ILE A 108 -17.68 -4.32 8.86
C ILE A 108 -18.05 -5.46 9.80
N ALA A 109 -19.33 -5.85 9.85
CA ALA A 109 -19.82 -6.93 10.73
C ALA A 109 -19.20 -8.30 10.41
N THR A 110 -18.77 -8.54 9.17
CA THR A 110 -18.22 -9.83 8.71
C THR A 110 -16.76 -9.70 8.28
N GLN A 111 -15.82 -10.41 8.92
CA GLN A 111 -14.39 -10.33 8.57
C GLN A 111 -14.09 -10.73 7.12
N ILE A 112 -14.84 -11.68 6.55
CA ILE A 112 -14.65 -12.17 5.16
C ILE A 112 -14.90 -11.05 4.13
N HIS A 113 -15.97 -10.27 4.28
CA HIS A 113 -16.33 -9.21 3.33
C HIS A 113 -15.50 -7.94 3.48
N ARG A 114 -14.60 -7.88 4.45
CA ARG A 114 -13.62 -6.81 4.49
C ARG A 114 -12.54 -7.02 3.42
N GLN A 115 -12.27 -8.25 2.95
CA GLN A 115 -11.17 -8.49 1.99
C GLN A 115 -11.40 -7.76 0.65
N PRO A 116 -10.33 -7.30 -0.02
CA PRO A 116 -10.44 -6.73 -1.37
C PRO A 116 -11.06 -7.74 -2.34
N MET A 117 -12.17 -7.39 -3.01
CA MET A 117 -12.79 -8.33 -3.97
C MET A 117 -11.84 -8.75 -5.10
N ALA A 118 -10.88 -7.88 -5.46
CA ALA A 118 -9.87 -8.16 -6.48
C ALA A 118 -8.78 -9.15 -6.03
N SER A 119 -8.80 -9.61 -4.78
CA SER A 119 -7.79 -10.51 -4.22
C SER A 119 -8.20 -11.99 -4.18
N LEU A 120 -9.49 -12.29 -4.42
CA LEU A 120 -10.02 -13.64 -4.45
C LEU A 120 -9.90 -14.24 -5.86
N PRO A 121 -9.40 -15.48 -6.03
CA PRO A 121 -8.80 -16.42 -5.07
C PRO A 121 -7.26 -16.38 -4.99
N ASN A 122 -6.59 -15.57 -5.83
CA ASN A 122 -5.16 -15.72 -6.17
C ASN A 122 -4.13 -15.29 -5.11
N ALA A 123 -4.56 -14.87 -3.92
CA ALA A 123 -3.66 -14.36 -2.87
C ALA A 123 -2.82 -15.43 -2.15
N SER A 124 -3.22 -16.72 -2.20
CA SER A 124 -2.61 -17.78 -1.38
C SER A 124 -1.27 -18.32 -1.90
N ASP A 125 -1.00 -18.22 -3.20
CA ASP A 125 0.01 -19.09 -3.80
C ASP A 125 1.41 -18.46 -3.89
N ILE A 126 1.54 -17.17 -3.56
CA ILE A 126 2.75 -16.38 -3.84
C ILE A 126 3.60 -16.14 -2.60
N ALA A 127 2.99 -16.10 -1.41
CA ALA A 127 3.71 -15.83 -0.17
C ALA A 127 3.21 -16.69 0.98
N ASP A 128 4.15 -17.30 1.72
CA ASP A 128 3.91 -17.96 2.99
C ASP A 128 4.08 -16.98 4.15
N VAL A 129 3.26 -17.13 5.19
CA VAL A 129 3.34 -16.31 6.40
C VAL A 129 3.32 -17.16 7.66
N GLU A 130 4.25 -16.89 8.58
CA GLU A 130 4.41 -17.67 9.83
C GLU A 130 3.42 -17.24 10.93
N TYR A 131 2.82 -16.05 10.84
CA TYR A 131 2.01 -15.47 11.91
C TYR A 131 0.51 -15.74 11.72
N GLU A 132 -0.05 -16.65 12.53
CA GLU A 132 -1.46 -17.09 12.47
C GLU A 132 -2.43 -16.34 13.39
N ARG A 133 -2.02 -15.29 14.09
CA ARG A 133 -2.92 -14.61 15.04
C ARG A 133 -3.97 -13.75 14.33
N ALA A 134 -5.19 -14.28 14.31
CA ALA A 134 -6.50 -13.60 14.25
C ALA A 134 -6.72 -12.60 13.11
N GLY A 135 -7.52 -13.02 12.13
CA GLY A 135 -8.09 -12.13 11.12
C GLY A 135 -7.06 -11.48 10.20
N TYR A 136 -7.53 -10.54 9.39
CA TYR A 136 -6.70 -9.70 8.55
C TYR A 136 -6.91 -8.24 8.95
N THR A 137 -5.87 -7.42 8.86
CA THR A 137 -5.92 -5.98 9.16
C THR A 137 -5.61 -5.17 7.89
N THR A 138 -6.36 -4.11 7.63
CA THR A 138 -6.05 -3.18 6.53
C THR A 138 -4.87 -2.28 6.89
N LEU A 139 -4.20 -1.71 5.90
CA LEU A 139 -3.14 -0.73 6.12
C LEU A 139 -3.68 0.53 6.83
N MET A 140 -4.92 0.95 6.54
CA MET A 140 -5.56 2.06 7.25
C MET A 140 -5.78 1.74 8.73
N GLU A 141 -6.29 0.54 9.07
CA GLU A 141 -6.44 0.11 10.48
C GLU A 141 -5.10 0.16 11.21
N SER A 142 -4.01 -0.23 10.56
CA SER A 142 -2.67 -0.10 11.12
C SER A 142 -2.22 1.36 11.29
N LEU A 143 -2.46 2.23 10.28
CA LEU A 143 -2.07 3.64 10.35
C LEU A 143 -2.79 4.39 11.47
N THR A 144 -4.06 4.05 11.71
CA THR A 144 -4.91 4.65 12.75
C THR A 144 -4.90 3.90 14.08
N HIS A 145 -4.14 2.80 14.17
CA HIS A 145 -4.00 1.98 15.36
C HIS A 145 -3.65 2.80 16.61
N GLY A 146 -4.22 2.43 17.76
CA GLY A 146 -4.01 3.15 19.03
C GLY A 146 -2.57 3.05 19.55
N GLU A 147 -1.88 1.96 19.24
CA GLU A 147 -0.48 1.73 19.60
C GLU A 147 0.47 2.03 18.43
N VAL A 148 1.55 2.74 18.74
CA VAL A 148 2.64 3.10 17.80
C VAL A 148 3.30 1.84 17.22
N THR A 149 3.51 0.84 18.07
CA THR A 149 4.21 -0.40 17.72
C THR A 149 3.27 -1.59 17.88
N HIS A 150 2.97 -2.29 16.79
CA HIS A 150 2.16 -3.50 16.82
C HIS A 150 2.56 -4.43 15.67
N LYS A 151 2.08 -5.68 15.71
CA LYS A 151 2.26 -6.69 14.66
C LYS A 151 0.91 -7.04 14.06
N PHE A 152 0.86 -7.21 12.75
CA PHE A 152 -0.38 -7.54 12.05
C PHE A 152 -0.10 -8.31 10.76
N LYS A 153 -1.12 -9.01 10.26
CA LYS A 153 -1.14 -9.68 8.96
C LYS A 153 -2.07 -8.89 8.05
N THR A 154 -1.60 -8.58 6.84
CA THR A 154 -2.35 -7.79 5.86
C THR A 154 -2.24 -8.39 4.47
N LEU A 155 -3.17 -8.03 3.59
CA LEU A 155 -3.20 -8.44 2.20
C LEU A 155 -2.89 -7.23 1.32
N VAL A 156 -1.74 -7.27 0.66
CA VAL A 156 -1.17 -6.10 -0.02
C VAL A 156 -0.63 -6.47 -1.40
N ARG A 157 -0.35 -5.46 -2.21
CA ARG A 157 0.43 -5.55 -3.44
C ARG A 157 1.72 -4.76 -3.29
N VAL A 158 2.78 -5.22 -3.95
CA VAL A 158 4.05 -4.48 -4.00
C VAL A 158 4.06 -3.60 -5.23
N VAL A 159 3.85 -2.30 -5.06
CA VAL A 159 3.72 -1.36 -6.19
C VAL A 159 5.03 -0.67 -6.55
N ALA A 160 5.99 -0.62 -5.64
CA ALA A 160 7.35 -0.15 -5.89
C ALA A 160 8.36 -0.78 -4.93
N ALA A 161 9.63 -0.74 -5.32
CA ALA A 161 10.76 -1.23 -4.53
C ALA A 161 11.95 -0.27 -4.71
N TYR A 162 12.69 -0.06 -3.64
CA TYR A 162 13.92 0.73 -3.61
C TYR A 162 14.95 0.10 -2.66
N PRO A 163 16.21 -0.10 -3.08
CA PRO A 163 16.72 0.12 -4.43
C PRO A 163 16.18 -0.93 -5.42
N ARG A 164 16.11 -0.56 -6.71
CA ARG A 164 15.51 -1.40 -7.76
C ARG A 164 16.54 -2.13 -8.64
N GLY A 165 17.79 -1.67 -8.67
CA GLY A 165 18.83 -2.20 -9.56
C GLY A 165 19.37 -3.57 -9.14
N ALA A 166 19.70 -4.41 -10.13
CA ALA A 166 20.23 -5.76 -9.92
C ALA A 166 21.47 -5.78 -9.00
N SER A 167 22.40 -4.84 -9.18
CA SER A 167 23.60 -4.69 -8.33
C SER A 167 23.26 -4.45 -6.85
N HIS A 168 22.18 -3.72 -6.57
CA HIS A 168 21.71 -3.46 -5.21
C HIS A 168 20.96 -4.66 -4.62
N LEU A 169 20.25 -5.44 -5.44
CA LEU A 169 19.64 -6.70 -5.02
C LEU A 169 20.72 -7.75 -4.67
N CYS A 170 21.83 -7.79 -5.41
CA CYS A 170 23.00 -8.58 -5.02
C CYS A 170 23.59 -8.13 -3.68
N SER A 171 23.63 -6.82 -3.44
CA SER A 171 24.10 -6.25 -2.17
C SER A 171 23.16 -6.58 -0.99
N LEU A 172 21.88 -6.84 -1.26
CA LEU A 172 20.93 -7.33 -0.25
C LEU A 172 21.26 -8.77 0.18
N LEU A 173 21.60 -9.65 -0.77
CA LEU A 173 22.04 -11.03 -0.48
C LEU A 173 23.33 -11.06 0.34
N ALA A 174 24.22 -10.09 0.15
CA ALA A 174 25.44 -9.93 0.94
C ALA A 174 25.17 -9.34 2.35
N GLY A 175 23.92 -9.09 2.74
CA GLY A 175 23.57 -8.48 4.02
C GLY A 175 24.03 -7.02 4.14
N ASN A 176 24.30 -6.34 3.02
CA ASN A 176 24.87 -5.00 3.02
C ASN A 176 23.82 -3.90 2.83
N CYS A 177 22.65 -4.25 2.31
CA CYS A 177 21.60 -3.28 1.97
C CYS A 177 20.27 -3.58 2.67
N CYS A 178 19.45 -2.55 2.81
CA CYS A 178 18.08 -2.59 3.31
C CYS A 178 17.15 -2.39 2.10
N LEU A 179 16.05 -3.12 2.02
CA LEU A 179 15.10 -3.00 0.91
C LEU A 179 13.82 -2.34 1.42
N ARG A 180 13.43 -1.23 0.79
CA ARG A 180 12.16 -0.54 1.01
C ARG A 180 11.17 -0.97 -0.06
N LEU A 181 10.08 -1.59 0.36
CA LEU A 181 8.93 -1.89 -0.48
C LEU A 181 7.83 -0.86 -0.23
N THR A 182 7.17 -0.45 -1.29
CA THR A 182 5.92 0.32 -1.21
C THR A 182 4.77 -0.67 -1.32
N LEU A 183 4.06 -0.85 -0.21
CA LEU A 183 2.95 -1.78 -0.08
C LEU A 183 1.64 -1.01 -0.20
N GLU A 184 0.70 -1.58 -0.93
CA GLU A 184 -0.63 -1.02 -1.14
C GLU A 184 -1.72 -2.05 -0.85
N ASP A 185 -2.73 -1.67 -0.09
CA ASP A 185 -4.03 -2.33 -0.07
C ASP A 185 -5.09 -1.33 -0.55
N PRO A 186 -6.39 -1.69 -0.63
CA PRO A 186 -7.39 -0.73 -1.08
C PRO A 186 -7.51 0.51 -0.20
N THR A 187 -7.07 0.45 1.07
CA THR A 187 -7.33 1.47 2.08
C THR A 187 -6.18 2.48 2.22
N ALA A 188 -4.94 2.06 1.98
CA ALA A 188 -3.78 2.94 2.11
C ALA A 188 -2.55 2.40 1.37
N ARG A 189 -1.51 3.23 1.35
CA ARG A 189 -0.16 2.87 0.91
C ARG A 189 0.85 3.23 1.97
N ILE A 190 1.82 2.36 2.18
CA ILE A 190 2.91 2.58 3.15
C ILE A 190 4.26 2.15 2.58
N HIS A 191 5.33 2.62 3.20
CA HIS A 191 6.65 2.04 3.03
C HIS A 191 6.94 1.03 4.13
N ALA A 192 7.40 -0.15 3.74
CA ALA A 192 7.83 -1.21 4.63
C ALA A 192 9.24 -1.67 4.27
N TYR A 193 10.03 -1.98 5.29
CA TYR A 193 11.46 -2.25 5.15
C TYR A 193 11.74 -3.72 5.44
N ILE A 194 12.62 -4.30 4.63
CA ILE A 194 13.23 -5.61 4.85
C ILE A 194 14.65 -5.33 5.31
N HIS A 195 14.93 -5.68 6.57
CA HIS A 195 16.27 -5.57 7.12
C HIS A 195 17.13 -6.76 6.69
N LYS A 196 18.44 -6.57 6.77
CA LYS A 196 19.49 -7.53 6.39
C LYS A 196 19.19 -8.96 6.86
N ASP A 197 18.86 -9.13 8.14
CA ASP A 197 18.62 -10.46 8.74
C ASP A 197 17.33 -11.14 8.25
N ASP A 198 16.37 -10.37 7.75
CA ASP A 198 15.10 -10.89 7.22
C ASP A 198 15.13 -11.05 5.70
N GLY A 199 16.13 -10.48 5.00
CA GLY A 199 16.22 -10.49 3.54
C GLY A 199 16.31 -11.89 2.96
N ALA A 200 17.23 -12.72 3.50
CA ALA A 200 17.36 -14.10 3.07
C ALA A 200 16.04 -14.88 3.28
N LYS A 201 15.43 -14.77 4.46
CA LYS A 201 14.15 -15.45 4.76
C LYS A 201 13.03 -14.99 3.84
N PHE A 202 12.94 -13.69 3.58
CA PHE A 202 11.91 -13.12 2.70
C PHE A 202 11.95 -13.71 1.29
N PHE A 203 13.14 -14.00 0.78
CA PHE A 203 13.30 -14.61 -0.54
C PHE A 203 13.40 -16.15 -0.51
N GLY A 204 13.23 -16.82 0.64
CA GLY A 204 13.30 -18.29 0.74
C GLY A 204 14.72 -18.85 0.85
N GLY A 205 15.62 -18.11 1.52
CA GLY A 205 16.97 -18.54 1.87
C GLY A 205 18.07 -18.00 0.96
N PHE A 206 19.13 -18.80 0.80
CA PHE A 206 20.30 -18.45 -0.01
C PHE A 206 19.99 -18.61 -1.50
N LEU A 207 19.48 -17.54 -2.11
CA LEU A 207 19.18 -17.48 -3.52
C LEU A 207 20.31 -16.86 -4.35
N THR A 208 20.37 -17.20 -5.63
CA THR A 208 21.19 -16.48 -6.62
C THR A 208 20.61 -15.09 -6.88
N ALA A 209 21.44 -14.19 -7.42
CA ALA A 209 20.99 -12.86 -7.84
C ALA A 209 19.81 -12.93 -8.82
N GLU A 210 19.86 -13.87 -9.77
CA GLU A 210 18.80 -14.09 -10.76
C GLU A 210 17.49 -14.51 -10.12
N ALA A 211 17.53 -15.42 -9.14
CA ALA A 211 16.33 -15.86 -8.45
C ALA A 211 15.69 -14.73 -7.61
N VAL A 212 16.50 -13.87 -6.97
CA VAL A 212 15.99 -12.67 -6.30
C VAL A 212 15.36 -11.68 -7.29
N ILE A 213 16.00 -11.45 -8.44
CA ILE A 213 15.46 -10.58 -9.49
C ILE A 213 14.13 -11.13 -10.02
N ARG A 214 14.04 -12.44 -10.29
CA ARG A 214 12.81 -13.10 -10.74
C ARG A 214 11.69 -12.94 -9.72
N LYS A 215 11.95 -13.24 -8.44
CA LYS A 215 10.96 -13.05 -7.35
C LYS A 215 10.55 -11.58 -7.21
N MET A 216 11.48 -10.63 -7.35
CA MET A 216 11.18 -9.20 -7.32
C MET A 216 10.31 -8.76 -8.52
N ASN A 217 10.61 -9.26 -9.72
CA ASN A 217 9.81 -8.98 -10.92
C ASN A 217 8.39 -9.55 -10.78
N LYS A 218 8.25 -10.77 -10.25
CA LYS A 218 6.97 -11.40 -9.92
C LYS A 218 6.17 -10.55 -8.93
N LEU A 219 6.79 -10.10 -7.84
CA LEU A 219 6.17 -9.20 -6.84
C LEU A 219 5.71 -7.87 -7.45
N LEU A 220 6.49 -7.31 -8.37
CA LEU A 220 6.19 -6.05 -9.03
C LEU A 220 5.26 -6.22 -10.25
N GLY A 221 4.80 -7.44 -10.53
CA GLY A 221 3.94 -7.77 -11.66
C GLY A 221 4.54 -7.41 -13.00
N ILE A 222 5.86 -7.57 -13.15
CA ILE A 222 6.58 -7.34 -14.41
C ILE A 222 6.54 -8.64 -15.21
N PRO A 223 5.97 -8.64 -16.43
CA PRO A 223 5.96 -9.82 -17.27
C PRO A 223 7.39 -10.19 -17.69
N GLU A 224 7.66 -11.49 -17.77
CA GLU A 224 8.98 -12.01 -18.16
C GLU A 224 9.33 -11.65 -19.61
N ASP A 225 8.32 -11.55 -20.48
CA ASP A 225 8.44 -11.16 -21.88
C ASP A 225 7.92 -9.74 -22.09
N THR A 226 8.79 -8.73 -21.96
CA THR A 226 8.45 -7.38 -22.42
C THR A 226 9.34 -7.05 -23.62
N GLU A 227 8.75 -6.96 -24.82
CA GLU A 227 9.44 -6.32 -25.96
C GLU A 227 9.80 -4.88 -25.57
N GLU A 228 11.04 -4.48 -25.86
CA GLU A 228 11.55 -3.14 -25.55
C GLU A 228 10.64 -2.06 -26.16
N GLY A 229 9.95 -1.29 -25.30
CA GLY A 229 9.18 -0.11 -25.70
C GLY A 229 7.67 -0.19 -25.46
N ALA A 230 7.10 -1.33 -25.07
CA ALA A 230 5.69 -1.39 -24.69
C ALA A 230 5.45 -0.76 -23.30
N PRO A 231 4.40 0.08 -23.09
CA PRO A 231 4.05 0.55 -21.76
C PRO A 231 3.71 -0.66 -20.89
N SER A 232 4.60 -0.99 -19.94
CA SER A 232 4.44 -2.17 -19.11
C SER A 232 3.18 -2.00 -18.24
N ASN A 233 2.08 -2.64 -18.63
CA ASN A 233 0.87 -2.78 -17.81
C ASN A 233 1.18 -3.77 -16.68
N ARG A 234 1.97 -3.31 -15.70
CA ARG A 234 2.28 -4.09 -14.52
C ARG A 234 1.00 -4.40 -13.77
N ASN A 235 0.87 -5.66 -13.36
CA ASN A 235 -0.21 -6.10 -12.50
C ASN A 235 0.35 -6.84 -11.28
N PRO A 236 0.86 -6.10 -10.28
CA PRO A 236 1.40 -6.72 -9.07
C PRO A 236 0.37 -7.65 -8.41
N PRO A 237 0.77 -8.88 -8.04
CA PRO A 237 -0.14 -9.80 -7.37
C PRO A 237 -0.49 -9.34 -5.96
N TRP A 238 -1.60 -9.85 -5.43
CA TRP A 238 -1.92 -9.76 -4.02
C TRP A 238 -1.14 -10.82 -3.24
N ILE A 239 -0.50 -10.39 -2.14
CA ILE A 239 0.28 -11.26 -1.26
C ILE A 239 -0.13 -11.05 0.19
N TRP A 240 -0.11 -12.13 0.95
CA TRP A 240 -0.14 -12.04 2.41
C TRP A 240 1.21 -11.52 2.91
N CYS A 241 1.16 -10.55 3.82
CA CYS A 241 2.35 -9.93 4.37
C CYS A 241 2.20 -9.72 5.87
N CYS A 242 3.19 -10.16 6.63
CA CYS A 242 3.28 -9.91 8.07
C CYS A 242 4.14 -8.66 8.31
N LEU A 243 3.53 -7.68 8.96
CA LEU A 243 4.09 -6.36 9.17
C LEU A 243 4.14 -6.03 10.66
N LYS A 244 5.24 -5.39 11.08
CA LYS A 244 5.36 -4.82 12.42
C LYS A 244 5.73 -3.35 12.33
N SER A 245 5.06 -2.51 13.10
CA SER A 245 5.47 -1.11 13.22
C SER A 245 6.50 -0.92 14.33
N TYR A 246 7.40 0.02 14.11
CA TYR A 246 8.44 0.46 15.04
C TYR A 246 8.61 1.98 14.94
N ARG A 247 9.23 2.59 15.95
CA ARG A 247 9.56 4.03 15.96
C ARG A 247 11.08 4.20 15.93
N LEU A 248 11.55 5.20 15.21
CA LEU A 248 12.97 5.56 15.17
C LEU A 248 13.32 6.53 16.31
N ASP A 249 12.44 7.50 16.54
CA ASP A 249 12.58 8.51 17.59
C ASP A 249 11.57 8.26 18.71
N LYS A 250 12.05 8.36 19.95
CA LYS A 250 11.19 8.28 21.13
C LYS A 250 10.44 9.57 21.38
N ASN A 251 10.99 10.71 20.95
CA ASN A 251 10.40 12.05 21.14
C ASN A 251 9.31 12.34 20.10
N ASP A 252 9.44 11.79 18.89
CA ASP A 252 8.39 11.77 17.89
C ASP A 252 7.97 10.33 17.56
N PRO A 253 7.20 9.65 18.44
CA PRO A 253 6.87 8.24 18.24
C PRO A 253 5.98 8.00 17.01
N TRP A 254 5.13 8.96 16.64
CA TRP A 254 4.18 8.81 15.54
C TRP A 254 4.76 9.24 14.19
N GLY A 255 5.46 10.37 14.10
CA GLY A 255 6.08 10.83 12.85
C GLY A 255 7.31 10.01 12.45
N SER A 256 8.03 9.46 13.44
CA SER A 256 9.13 8.52 13.20
C SER A 256 8.70 7.05 13.04
N ARG A 257 7.39 6.79 13.01
CA ARG A 257 6.85 5.44 12.84
C ARG A 257 7.20 4.90 11.45
N ARG A 258 7.66 3.66 11.41
CA ARG A 258 8.01 2.90 10.20
C ARG A 258 7.48 1.47 10.32
N TYR A 259 7.47 0.75 9.19
CA TYR A 259 6.99 -0.62 9.11
C TYR A 259 8.08 -1.58 8.66
N ARG A 260 8.13 -2.78 9.21
CA ARG A 260 9.08 -3.83 8.83
C ARG A 260 8.31 -5.09 8.44
N ILE A 261 8.73 -5.70 7.33
CA ILE A 261 8.25 -7.02 6.92
C ILE A 261 8.98 -8.06 7.77
N PHE A 262 8.24 -9.06 8.26
CA PHE A 262 8.80 -10.19 9.01
C PHE A 262 7.98 -11.45 8.74
N GLY A 263 8.55 -12.64 8.97
CA GLY A 263 7.81 -13.92 8.91
C GLY A 263 6.98 -14.09 7.64
N THR A 264 7.46 -13.55 6.51
CA THR A 264 6.84 -13.60 5.18
C THR A 264 7.90 -14.14 4.24
N GLU A 265 7.59 -15.16 3.46
CA GLU A 265 8.48 -15.79 2.49
C GLU A 265 7.82 -15.81 1.10
N ILE A 266 8.55 -15.40 0.06
CA ILE A 266 8.05 -15.40 -1.32
C ILE A 266 8.37 -16.73 -1.99
N ARG A 267 7.33 -17.39 -2.51
CA ARG A 267 7.43 -18.65 -3.26
C ARG A 267 7.90 -18.43 -4.70
N ASP A 268 8.60 -19.44 -5.24
CA ASP A 268 8.96 -19.48 -6.66
C ASP A 268 7.74 -19.52 -7.59
#